data_AF-A0A7C5ZPN4-F1
#
_entry.id   AF-A0A7C5ZPN4-F1
#
_cell.length_a   1.000
_cell.length_b   1.000
_cell.length_c   1.000
_cell.angle_alpha   90.00
_cell.angle_beta   90.00
_cell.angle_gamma   90.00
#
_symmetry.space_group_name_H-M   'P 1'
#
loop_
_entity.id
_entity.type
_entity.pdbx_description
1 polymer ?
#
loop_
_entity_poly.entity_id
_entity_poly.type
_entity_poly.pdbx_seq_one_letter_code
_entity_poly.pdbx_strand_id
1 'polypeptide(L)'
;KKVHCRDGIAPRELEEVGVMSLRGGDVVGEHTVYFFGFGERLELTHRASSRDIFAKGAIEAARWIKGKKPGWYSMFDVLGL
;
A
#
# COMPACT_ATOMS: atom_id res chain seq x y z
N LYS A 1 7.80 6.39 15.40
CA LYS A 1 9.11 6.51 14.67
C LYS A 1 9.14 5.48 13.52
N LYS A 2 9.58 5.84 12.31
CA LYS A 2 9.73 4.87 11.20
C LYS A 2 11.08 4.15 11.33
N VAL A 3 11.09 2.82 11.28
CA VAL A 3 12.32 2.00 11.33
C VAL A 3 12.36 1.12 10.08
N HIS A 4 13.45 1.22 9.33
CA HIS A 4 13.64 0.53 8.06
C HIS A 4 14.63 -0.60 8.25
N CYS A 5 14.19 -1.83 8.04
CA CYS A 5 14.95 -3.05 8.36
C CYS A 5 15.37 -3.12 9.84
N ARG A 6 15.52 -4.33 10.36
CA ARG A 6 16.05 -4.55 11.70
C ARG A 6 17.24 -5.50 11.60
N ASP A 7 18.33 -5.11 12.23
CA ASP A 7 19.56 -5.90 12.32
C ASP A 7 20.01 -5.93 13.78
N GLY A 8 20.51 -7.08 14.24
CA GLY A 8 20.88 -7.32 15.64
C GLY A 8 19.70 -7.65 16.57
N ILE A 9 19.96 -7.58 17.89
CA ILE A 9 19.02 -7.99 18.96
C ILE A 9 18.60 -6.77 19.76
N ALA A 10 17.34 -6.35 19.60
CA ALA A 10 16.74 -5.27 20.38
C ALA A 10 15.20 -5.45 20.49
N PRO A 11 14.59 -5.03 21.61
CA PRO A 11 13.13 -5.01 21.74
C PRO A 11 12.50 -4.00 20.76
N ARG A 12 11.20 -4.16 20.46
CA ARG A 12 10.43 -3.20 19.66
C ARG A 12 9.88 -2.07 20.52
N GLU A 13 9.99 -0.84 20.04
CA GLU A 13 9.31 0.32 20.64
C GLU A 13 7.81 0.31 20.33
N LEU A 14 6.97 0.77 21.27
CA LEU A 14 5.51 0.69 21.16
C LEU A 14 4.97 1.37 19.89
N GLU A 15 5.45 2.58 19.60
CA GLU A 15 5.03 3.44 18.47
C GLU A 15 5.84 3.20 17.17
N GLU A 16 6.56 2.08 17.08
CA GLU A 16 7.37 1.79 15.90
C GLU A 16 6.52 1.26 14.74
N VAL A 17 6.71 1.80 13.54
CA VAL A 17 6.22 1.14 12.32
C VAL A 17 7.41 0.54 11.60
N GLY A 18 7.50 -0.79 11.64
CA GLY A 18 8.54 -1.55 10.96
C GLY A 18 8.28 -1.61 9.46
N VAL A 19 9.30 -1.31 8.66
CA VAL A 19 9.24 -1.37 7.19
C VAL A 19 10.27 -2.39 6.71
N MET A 20 9.78 -3.41 6.00
CA MET A 20 10.61 -4.41 5.33
C MET A 20 10.39 -4.34 3.81
N SER A 21 11.47 -4.49 3.05
CA SER A 21 11.46 -4.46 1.60
C SER A 21 12.16 -5.69 1.07
N LEU A 22 11.41 -6.50 0.31
CA LEU A 22 11.95 -7.65 -0.41
C LEU A 22 12.19 -7.29 -1.87
N ARG A 23 13.20 -7.90 -2.48
CA ARG A 23 13.55 -7.78 -3.90
C ARG A 23 13.87 -9.17 -4.42
N GLY A 24 13.27 -9.56 -5.54
CA GLY A 24 13.53 -10.85 -6.16
C GLY A 24 12.72 -11.05 -7.44
N GLY A 25 13.38 -11.67 -8.43
CA GLY A 25 12.76 -12.10 -9.68
C GLY A 25 12.04 -10.98 -10.44
N ASP A 26 10.86 -11.32 -10.94
CA ASP A 26 9.97 -10.52 -11.78
C ASP A 26 8.72 -10.01 -11.02
N VAL A 27 8.76 -10.03 -9.68
CA VAL A 27 7.63 -9.61 -8.84
C VAL A 27 7.23 -8.16 -9.15
N VAL A 28 6.00 -7.99 -9.65
CA VAL A 28 5.46 -6.66 -10.00
C VAL A 28 5.29 -5.78 -8.77
N GLY A 29 4.73 -6.34 -7.69
CA GLY A 29 4.61 -5.69 -6.40
C GLY A 29 3.66 -6.42 -5.45
N GLU A 30 4.14 -6.65 -4.23
CA GLU A 30 3.34 -7.15 -3.10
C GLU A 30 3.56 -6.25 -1.89
N HIS A 31 2.48 -5.87 -1.23
CA HIS A 31 2.51 -5.10 0.00
C HIS A 31 1.61 -5.78 1.02
N THR A 32 2.13 -6.05 2.21
CA THR A 32 1.34 -6.58 3.33
C THR A 32 1.53 -5.68 4.54
N VAL A 33 0.41 -5.26 5.12
CA VAL A 33 0.37 -4.62 6.43
C VAL A 33 -0.06 -5.68 7.45
N TYR A 34 0.78 -5.88 8.46
CA TYR A 34 0.51 -6.80 9.56
C TYR A 34 0.11 -6.03 10.81
N PHE A 35 -0.94 -6.50 11.48
CA PHE A 35 -1.33 -6.10 12.82
C PHE A 35 -1.21 -7.32 13.73
N PHE A 36 -0.19 -7.34 14.58
CA PHE A 36 0.05 -8.44 15.51
C PHE A 36 -0.54 -8.12 16.88
N GLY A 37 -1.47 -8.96 17.34
CA GLY A 37 -2.04 -8.94 18.69
C GLY A 37 -1.51 -10.10 19.52
N PHE A 38 -1.92 -10.18 20.79
CA PHE A 38 -1.59 -11.33 21.62
C PHE A 38 -2.38 -12.56 21.16
N GLY A 39 -1.69 -13.55 20.62
CA GLY A 39 -2.30 -14.80 20.15
C GLY A 39 -3.01 -14.72 18.79
N GLU A 40 -3.00 -13.56 18.12
CA GLU A 40 -3.65 -13.38 16.82
C GLU A 40 -2.89 -12.40 15.93
N ARG A 41 -3.22 -12.42 14.63
CA ARG A 41 -2.75 -11.42 13.68
C ARG A 41 -3.78 -11.18 12.59
N LEU A 42 -3.88 -9.92 12.16
CA LEU A 42 -4.60 -9.50 10.97
C LEU A 42 -3.61 -9.07 9.89
N GLU A 43 -3.86 -9.51 8.66
CA GLU A 43 -3.02 -9.21 7.50
C GLU A 43 -3.85 -8.55 6.41
N LEU A 44 -3.39 -7.42 5.90
CA LEU A 44 -3.96 -6.76 4.73
C LEU A 44 -2.93 -6.80 3.61
N THR A 45 -3.20 -7.60 2.58
CA THR A 45 -2.26 -7.83 1.47
C THR A 45 -2.82 -7.33 0.15
N HIS A 46 -2.03 -6.54 -0.57
CA HIS A 46 -2.26 -6.18 -1.97
C HIS A 46 -1.16 -6.80 -2.84
N ARG A 47 -1.57 -7.65 -3.80
CA ARG A 47 -0.69 -8.31 -4.79
C ARG A 47 -1.06 -7.87 -6.19
N ALA A 48 -0.11 -7.29 -6.91
CA ALA A 48 -0.26 -6.99 -8.33
C ALA A 48 0.34 -8.12 -9.16
N SER A 49 -0.44 -8.71 -10.06
CA SER A 49 0.03 -9.68 -11.05
C SER A 49 0.49 -9.03 -12.37
N SER A 50 0.07 -7.79 -12.63
CA SER A 50 0.45 -6.99 -13.80
C SER A 50 0.41 -5.50 -13.44
N ARG A 51 1.13 -4.67 -14.21
CA ARG A 51 1.05 -3.21 -14.13
C ARG A 51 -0.23 -2.65 -14.79
N ASP A 52 -0.97 -3.47 -15.54
CA ASP A 52 -2.19 -3.04 -16.24
C ASP A 52 -3.28 -2.54 -15.29
N ILE A 53 -3.28 -2.98 -14.02
CA ILE A 53 -4.23 -2.51 -13.02
C ILE A 53 -4.11 -1.00 -12.77
N PHE A 54 -2.89 -0.45 -12.84
CA PHE A 54 -2.64 0.98 -12.66
C PHE A 54 -3.08 1.76 -13.89
N ALA A 55 -2.80 1.24 -15.10
CA ALA A 55 -3.27 1.82 -16.35
C ALA A 55 -4.81 1.86 -16.42
N LYS A 56 -5.47 0.76 -16.00
CA LYS A 56 -6.93 0.71 -15.88
C LYS A 56 -7.45 1.77 -14.90
N GLY A 57 -6.86 1.89 -13.72
CA GLY A 57 -7.23 2.91 -12.73
C GLY A 57 -7.10 4.33 -13.27
N ALA A 58 -6.02 4.63 -14.01
CA ALA A 58 -5.83 5.93 -14.66
C ALA A 58 -6.90 6.23 -15.73
N ILE A 59 -7.29 5.24 -16.53
CA ILE A 59 -8.37 5.38 -17.52
C ILE A 59 -9.71 5.63 -16.83
N GLU A 60 -10.01 4.93 -15.73
CA GLU A 60 -11.23 5.18 -14.95
C GLU A 60 -11.23 6.59 -14.33
N ALA A 61 -10.11 7.04 -13.77
CA ALA A 61 -9.97 8.41 -13.27
C ALA A 61 -10.18 9.46 -14.38
N ALA A 62 -9.63 9.22 -15.58
CA ALA A 62 -9.81 10.10 -16.73
C ALA A 62 -11.27 10.16 -17.22
N ARG A 63 -12.03 9.06 -17.11
CA ARG A 63 -13.47 9.05 -17.37
C ARG A 63 -14.24 9.80 -16.29
N TRP A 64 -13.89 9.56 -15.02
CA TRP A 64 -14.55 10.15 -13.85
C TRP A 64 -14.39 11.67 -13.78
N ILE A 65 -13.22 12.21 -14.15
CA ILE A 65 -12.92 13.65 -14.03
C ILE A 65 -13.71 14.50 -15.05
N LYS A 66 -14.25 13.89 -16.12
CA LYS A 66 -15.00 14.61 -17.15
C LYS A 66 -16.21 15.33 -16.52
N GLY A 67 -16.24 16.66 -16.63
CA GLY A 67 -17.31 17.50 -16.09
C GLY A 67 -17.19 17.83 -14.60
N LYS A 68 -16.11 17.43 -13.92
CA LYS A 68 -15.80 17.91 -12.57
C LYS A 68 -15.26 19.34 -12.61
N LYS A 69 -15.48 20.08 -11.51
CA LYS A 69 -14.92 21.43 -11.36
C LYS A 69 -13.39 21.34 -11.25
N PRO A 70 -12.64 22.41 -11.56
CA PRO A 70 -11.21 22.46 -11.28
C PRO A 70 -10.93 22.21 -9.79
N GLY A 71 -9.95 21.36 -9.48
CA GLY A 71 -9.60 20.99 -8.12
C GLY A 71 -8.51 19.91 -8.06
N TRP A 72 -8.06 19.60 -6.85
CA TRP A 72 -7.18 18.47 -6.58
C TRP A 72 -8.03 17.25 -6.22
N TYR A 73 -7.84 16.18 -6.97
CA TYR A 73 -8.55 14.92 -6.77
C TYR A 73 -7.55 13.78 -6.61
N SER A 74 -7.98 12.75 -5.89
CA SER A 74 -7.26 11.52 -5.62
C SER A 74 -8.08 10.31 -6.07
N MET A 75 -7.51 9.11 -5.97
CA MET A 75 -8.27 7.90 -6.21
C MET A 75 -9.36 7.65 -5.15
N PHE A 76 -9.30 8.28 -3.97
CA PHE A 76 -10.40 8.23 -3.00
C PHE A 76 -11.66 8.88 -3.59
N ASP A 77 -11.52 10.05 -4.23
CA ASP A 77 -12.63 10.73 -4.91
C ASP A 77 -13.20 9.92 -6.07
N VAL A 78 -12.31 9.27 -6.85
CA VAL A 78 -12.71 8.41 -7.97
C VAL A 78 -13.49 7.18 -7.50
N LEU A 79 -13.07 6.60 -6.37
CA LEU A 79 -13.66 5.37 -5.80
C LEU A 79 -14.84 5.65 -4.85
N GLY A 80 -15.06 6.91 -4.45
CA GLY A 80 -16.10 7.28 -3.49
C GLY A 80 -15.79 6.82 -2.06
N LEU A 81 -14.52 6.91 -1.67
CA LEU A 81 -14.00 6.51 -0.35
C LEU A 81 -13.53 7.71 0.47
#